data_AF-A0A1I2WDC0-F1
#
_entry.id   AF-A0A1I2WDC0-F1
#
_cell.length_a   1.000
_cell.length_b   1.000
_cell.length_c   1.000
_cell.angle_alpha   90.00
_cell.angle_beta   90.00
_cell.angle_gamma   90.00
#
_symmetry.space_group_name_H-M   'P 1'
#
loop_
_entity.id
_entity.type
_entity.pdbx_description
1 polymer ?
#
loop_
_entity_poly.entity_id
_entity_poly.type
_entity_poly.pdbx_seq_one_letter_code
_entity_poly.pdbx_strand_id
1 'polypeptide(L)'
;MSEQVDVFFDESGKDKNQVSLMGALLMPHNYYTCDDIVTINNELKQNKFRLHFTDFSKDSQVPLHRAIRSVFQKPDYVKLNVVAFKKNDHISRHHFLSNKGVVSKMIYAKIPERVLYGVLRHYGNFTEVEAKLMIEECSQYINEDLAKRVKEQLNVHSLYRNEHFYINQAGLYPKNKEIGIEMTDALLGIIRTIIENKDAKSKTLRLKKKFIARNLVYLKPVLENVNYYELNGHSSLENKNFSPYINLFLSKFDSESAVENEKR
;
A
#
# COMPACT_ATOMS: atom_id res chain seq x y z
N MET A 1 24.35 -15.13 -6.89
CA MET A 1 24.56 -13.78 -6.32
C MET A 1 23.18 -13.27 -6.00
N SER A 2 22.91 -12.98 -4.73
CA SER A 2 21.58 -12.58 -4.27
C SER A 2 21.41 -11.06 -4.39
N GLU A 3 20.31 -10.63 -4.99
CA GLU A 3 19.90 -9.24 -5.05
C GLU A 3 19.10 -8.89 -3.80
N GLN A 4 19.34 -7.71 -3.22
CA GLN A 4 18.66 -7.28 -2.00
C GLN A 4 17.48 -6.36 -2.32
N VAL A 5 16.35 -6.59 -1.63
CA VAL A 5 15.14 -5.77 -1.73
C VAL A 5 14.60 -5.39 -0.35
N ASP A 6 14.07 -4.18 -0.28
CA ASP A 6 13.32 -3.67 0.87
C ASP A 6 11.82 -3.72 0.55
N VAL A 7 11.04 -4.31 1.45
CA VAL A 7 9.59 -4.46 1.30
C VAL A 7 8.89 -3.81 2.48
N PHE A 8 7.95 -2.91 2.18
CA PHE A 8 7.19 -2.14 3.15
C PHE A 8 5.73 -2.57 3.14
N PHE A 9 5.08 -2.67 4.30
CA PHE A 9 3.70 -3.16 4.41
C PHE A 9 2.85 -2.32 5.36
N ASP A 10 1.61 -2.02 4.94
CA ASP A 10 0.60 -1.38 5.79
C ASP A 10 -0.86 -1.72 5.38
N GLU A 11 -1.84 -1.31 6.20
CA GLU A 11 -3.29 -1.41 6.01
C GLU A 11 -3.96 -0.03 6.06
N SER A 12 -4.81 0.27 5.07
CA SER A 12 -5.69 1.45 5.07
C SER A 12 -7.16 1.08 5.17
N GLY A 13 -7.94 1.86 5.92
CA GLY A 13 -9.39 1.66 6.08
C GLY A 13 -9.73 0.52 7.03
N LYS A 14 -9.76 0.80 8.34
CA LYS A 14 -10.05 -0.20 9.38
C LYS A 14 -11.55 -0.32 9.70
N ASP A 15 -12.38 0.57 9.18
CA ASP A 15 -13.82 0.65 9.45
C ASP A 15 -14.61 -0.48 8.78
N LYS A 16 -15.56 -1.04 9.54
CA LYS A 16 -16.33 -2.26 9.16
C LYS A 16 -17.11 -2.15 7.85
N ASN A 17 -17.57 -0.94 7.49
CA ASN A 17 -18.43 -0.69 6.32
C ASN A 17 -17.69 -0.05 5.13
N GLN A 18 -16.39 0.18 5.25
CA GLN A 18 -15.60 0.84 4.22
C GLN A 18 -14.68 -0.16 3.52
N VAL A 19 -14.17 0.22 2.35
CA VAL A 19 -13.16 -0.59 1.67
C VAL A 19 -11.88 -0.56 2.51
N SER A 20 -11.44 -1.73 2.92
CA SER A 20 -10.14 -1.97 3.55
C SER A 20 -9.13 -2.36 2.47
N LEU A 21 -7.91 -1.86 2.60
CA LEU A 21 -6.79 -2.20 1.74
C LEU A 21 -5.64 -2.70 2.61
N MET A 22 -4.96 -3.76 2.17
CA MET A 22 -3.61 -4.08 2.62
C MET A 22 -2.69 -4.04 1.41
N GLY A 23 -1.51 -3.47 1.57
CA GLY A 23 -0.57 -3.36 0.47
C GLY A 23 0.88 -3.51 0.88
N ALA A 24 1.69 -3.91 -0.10
CA ALA A 24 3.13 -3.96 0.01
C ALA A 24 3.79 -3.21 -1.15
N LEU A 25 4.78 -2.40 -0.81
CA LEU A 25 5.67 -1.73 -1.74
C LEU A 25 7.05 -2.41 -1.67
N LEU A 26 7.58 -2.86 -2.79
CA LEU A 26 8.93 -3.40 -2.91
C LEU A 26 9.81 -2.44 -3.70
N MET A 27 11.04 -2.25 -3.22
CA MET A 27 12.09 -1.49 -3.89
C MET A 27 13.42 -2.25 -3.81
N PRO A 28 14.23 -2.28 -4.88
CA PRO A 28 15.63 -2.70 -4.80
C PRO A 28 16.38 -1.90 -3.74
N HIS A 29 17.24 -2.58 -2.96
CA HIS A 29 17.92 -1.97 -1.83
C HIS A 29 18.80 -0.78 -2.26
N ASN A 30 19.52 -0.93 -3.37
CA ASN A 30 20.36 0.12 -3.96
C ASN A 30 19.54 1.35 -4.42
N TYR A 31 18.30 1.15 -4.84
CA TYR A 31 17.40 2.26 -5.16
C TYR A 31 16.88 2.93 -3.88
N TYR A 32 16.44 2.14 -2.90
CA TYR A 32 15.93 2.67 -1.62
C TYR A 32 16.99 3.47 -0.84
N THR A 33 18.27 3.12 -1.01
CA THR A 33 19.41 3.75 -0.33
C THR A 33 20.10 4.83 -1.16
N CYS A 34 19.50 5.30 -2.25
CA CYS A 34 20.04 6.42 -3.02
C CYS A 34 19.95 7.74 -2.22
N ASP A 35 20.81 8.71 -2.57
CA ASP A 35 20.96 9.96 -1.83
C ASP A 35 19.64 10.74 -1.65
N ASP A 36 18.79 10.77 -2.67
CA ASP A 36 17.50 11.47 -2.62
C ASP A 36 16.54 10.85 -1.60
N ILE A 37 16.44 9.51 -1.58
CA ILE A 37 15.57 8.78 -0.65
C ILE A 37 16.15 8.79 0.76
N VAL A 38 17.47 8.64 0.91
CA VAL A 38 18.16 8.71 2.20
C VAL A 38 18.00 10.10 2.83
N THR A 39 18.13 11.16 2.03
CA THR A 39 17.95 12.54 2.51
C THR A 39 16.56 12.74 3.09
N ILE A 40 15.51 12.38 2.33
CA ILE A 40 14.13 12.55 2.82
C ILE A 40 13.81 11.63 4.00
N ASN A 41 14.36 10.41 4.04
CA ASN A 41 14.20 9.50 5.17
C ASN A 41 14.85 10.05 6.44
N ASN A 42 16.03 10.67 6.33
CA ASN A 42 16.72 11.30 7.46
C ASN A 42 15.94 12.52 7.98
N GLU A 43 15.40 13.35 7.10
CA GLU A 43 14.56 14.47 7.48
C GLU A 43 13.25 14.01 8.16
N LEU A 44 12.65 12.93 7.68
CA LEU A 44 11.50 12.27 8.31
C LEU A 44 11.85 11.78 9.72
N LYS A 45 12.97 11.06 9.88
CA LYS A 45 13.48 10.55 11.17
C LYS A 45 13.76 11.68 12.17
N GLN A 46 14.17 12.85 11.68
CA GLN A 46 14.39 14.06 12.47
C GLN A 46 13.10 14.83 12.78
N ASN A 47 11.93 14.30 12.40
CA ASN A 47 10.62 14.93 12.55
C ASN A 47 10.50 16.32 11.88
N LYS A 48 11.27 16.60 10.81
CA LYS A 48 11.16 17.87 10.08
C LYS A 48 9.80 18.00 9.37
N PHE A 49 9.15 16.88 9.08
CA PHE A 49 7.79 16.81 8.54
C PHE A 49 7.15 15.48 8.91
N ARG A 50 5.84 15.35 8.63
CA ARG A 50 5.08 14.10 8.74
C ARG A 50 4.25 13.88 7.48
N LEU A 51 4.03 12.62 7.12
CA LEU A 51 3.28 12.24 5.93
C LEU A 51 1.89 11.73 6.34
N HIS A 52 0.96 12.66 6.57
CA HIS A 52 -0.42 12.30 6.92
C HIS A 52 -1.33 12.35 5.70
N PHE A 53 -1.68 11.20 5.13
CA PHE A 53 -2.73 11.15 4.12
C PHE A 53 -4.13 11.04 4.72
N THR A 54 -4.29 10.50 5.93
CA THR A 54 -5.59 10.45 6.62
C THR A 54 -6.07 11.86 6.98
N ASP A 55 -5.26 12.62 7.71
CA ASP A 55 -5.52 14.01 8.15
C ASP A 55 -4.93 15.04 7.18
N PHE A 56 -5.27 14.88 5.90
CA PHE A 56 -4.65 15.65 4.83
C PHE A 56 -5.03 17.14 4.87
N SER A 57 -4.04 17.99 5.12
CA SER A 57 -4.19 19.45 5.20
C SER A 57 -3.40 20.16 4.10
N LYS A 58 -3.34 21.50 4.12
CA LYS A 58 -2.45 22.27 3.21
C LYS A 58 -0.97 22.03 3.54
N ASP A 59 -0.65 21.91 4.82
CA ASP A 59 0.73 21.77 5.31
C ASP A 59 1.32 20.40 4.95
N SER A 60 0.47 19.38 4.81
CA SER A 60 0.88 18.04 4.39
C SER A 60 1.16 17.91 2.89
N GLN A 61 0.75 18.88 2.05
CA GLN A 61 0.88 18.75 0.59
C GLN A 61 2.32 18.80 0.11
N VAL A 62 3.10 19.78 0.60
CA VAL A 62 4.48 19.99 0.14
C VAL A 62 5.38 18.82 0.55
N PRO A 63 5.38 18.35 1.81
CA PRO A 63 6.17 17.18 2.20
C PRO A 63 5.78 15.92 1.42
N LEU A 64 4.47 15.67 1.24
CA LEU A 64 4.02 14.48 0.52
C LEU A 64 4.33 14.54 -0.97
N HIS A 65 4.19 15.70 -1.62
CA HIS A 65 4.60 15.90 -3.01
C HIS A 65 6.10 15.61 -3.18
N ARG A 66 6.93 16.14 -2.28
CA ARG A 66 8.38 15.90 -2.30
C ARG A 66 8.71 14.41 -2.12
N ALA A 67 8.06 13.74 -1.17
CA ALA A 67 8.22 12.31 -0.95
C ALA A 67 7.83 11.47 -2.17
N ILE A 68 6.65 11.73 -2.76
CA ILE A 68 6.19 11.06 -3.99
C ILE A 68 7.20 11.26 -5.12
N ARG A 69 7.69 12.49 -5.31
CA ARG A 69 8.65 12.81 -6.38
C ARG A 69 9.98 12.10 -6.17
N SER A 70 10.51 12.06 -4.95
CA SER A 70 11.79 11.41 -4.63
C SER A 70 11.68 9.88 -4.75
N VAL A 71 10.63 9.28 -4.20
CA VAL A 71 10.48 7.81 -4.14
C VAL A 71 10.04 7.21 -5.48
N PHE A 72 9.24 7.94 -6.27
CA PHE A 72 8.70 7.45 -7.54
C PHE A 72 9.31 8.13 -8.76
N GLN A 73 10.55 8.64 -8.63
CA GLN A 73 11.30 9.18 -9.75
C GLN A 73 11.60 8.10 -10.81
N LYS A 74 11.80 6.85 -10.37
CA LYS A 74 12.00 5.66 -11.21
C LYS A 74 10.87 4.66 -10.93
N PRO A 75 9.66 4.90 -11.46
CA PRO A 75 8.49 4.09 -11.13
C PRO A 75 8.65 2.62 -11.55
N ASP A 76 9.44 2.33 -12.58
CA ASP A 76 9.70 0.95 -13.04
C ASP A 76 10.52 0.13 -12.03
N TYR A 77 11.15 0.77 -11.04
CA TYR A 77 11.95 0.10 -10.03
C TYR A 77 11.11 -0.33 -8.82
N VAL A 78 9.85 0.10 -8.74
CA VAL A 78 8.99 -0.22 -7.60
C VAL A 78 7.92 -1.22 -8.00
N LYS A 79 7.61 -2.16 -7.12
CA LYS A 79 6.45 -3.05 -7.27
C LYS A 79 5.46 -2.79 -6.17
N LEU A 80 4.21 -2.54 -6.53
CA LEU A 80 3.12 -2.35 -5.59
C LEU A 80 2.11 -3.49 -5.74
N ASN A 81 1.75 -4.13 -4.63
CA ASN A 81 0.70 -5.14 -4.58
C ASN A 81 -0.34 -4.73 -3.55
N VAL A 82 -1.62 -4.74 -3.94
CA VAL A 82 -2.72 -4.28 -3.09
C VAL A 82 -3.89 -5.26 -3.15
N VAL A 83 -4.38 -5.65 -1.98
CA VAL A 83 -5.61 -6.43 -1.82
C VAL A 83 -6.67 -5.56 -1.15
N ALA A 84 -7.75 -5.32 -1.87
CA ALA A 84 -8.94 -4.63 -1.38
C ALA A 84 -10.00 -5.63 -0.90
N PHE A 85 -10.67 -5.32 0.20
CA PHE A 85 -11.72 -6.17 0.77
C PHE A 85 -12.70 -5.35 1.62
N LYS A 86 -13.87 -5.92 1.92
CA LYS A 86 -14.82 -5.38 2.89
C LYS A 86 -14.92 -6.34 4.07
N LYS A 87 -14.57 -5.90 5.27
CA LYS A 87 -14.58 -6.74 6.48
C LYS A 87 -15.96 -7.40 6.70
N ASN A 88 -17.04 -6.63 6.54
CA ASN A 88 -18.39 -7.14 6.74
C ASN A 88 -18.86 -8.15 5.69
N ASP A 89 -18.34 -8.12 4.46
CA ASP A 89 -18.70 -9.11 3.43
C ASP A 89 -18.20 -10.51 3.83
N HIS A 90 -17.06 -10.59 4.52
CA HIS A 90 -16.55 -11.85 5.06
C HIS A 90 -17.24 -12.28 6.35
N ILE A 91 -17.60 -11.32 7.21
CA ILE A 91 -18.28 -11.60 8.49
C ILE A 91 -19.71 -12.10 8.26
N SER A 92 -20.44 -11.49 7.32
CA SER A 92 -21.86 -11.79 7.08
C SER A 92 -22.08 -13.11 6.32
N ARG A 93 -21.17 -13.50 5.42
CA ARG A 93 -21.33 -14.73 4.61
C ARG A 93 -21.01 -16.02 5.36
N HIS A 94 -20.33 -15.96 6.51
CA HIS A 94 -19.90 -17.15 7.26
C HIS A 94 -20.18 -17.05 8.77
N HIS A 95 -21.45 -16.90 9.14
CA HIS A 95 -21.91 -16.76 10.54
C HIS A 95 -21.29 -17.77 11.54
N PHE A 96 -21.09 -19.03 11.13
CA PHE A 96 -20.48 -20.06 11.99
C PHE A 96 -19.02 -19.77 12.36
N LEU A 97 -18.23 -19.23 11.42
CA LEU A 97 -16.80 -18.92 11.62
C LEU A 97 -16.62 -17.52 12.20
N SER A 98 -17.50 -16.58 11.86
CA SER A 98 -17.50 -15.21 12.38
C SER A 98 -17.67 -15.16 13.89
N ASN A 99 -18.58 -15.96 14.46
CA ASN A 99 -18.82 -16.02 15.90
C ASN A 99 -17.65 -16.63 16.70
N LYS A 100 -16.65 -17.19 16.01
CA LYS A 100 -15.46 -17.82 16.62
C LYS A 100 -14.18 -16.98 16.45
N GLY A 101 -14.29 -15.73 15.99
CA GLY A 101 -13.14 -14.85 15.76
C GLY A 101 -12.22 -15.28 14.61
N VAL A 102 -12.63 -16.27 13.80
CA VAL A 102 -11.81 -16.83 12.71
C VAL A 102 -11.58 -15.82 11.60
N VAL A 103 -12.52 -14.89 11.37
CA VAL A 103 -12.39 -13.85 10.34
C VAL A 103 -11.20 -12.93 10.62
N SER A 104 -11.02 -12.49 11.87
CA SER A 104 -9.87 -11.64 12.23
C SER A 104 -8.56 -12.39 12.02
N LYS A 105 -8.50 -13.66 12.45
CA LYS A 105 -7.33 -14.53 12.23
C LYS A 105 -7.04 -14.71 10.74
N MET A 106 -8.05 -14.91 9.91
CA MET A 106 -7.88 -15.03 8.46
C MET A 106 -7.33 -13.74 7.86
N ILE A 107 -7.92 -12.59 8.19
CA ILE A 107 -7.48 -11.27 7.71
C ILE A 107 -6.01 -11.07 8.03
N TYR A 108 -5.60 -11.26 9.30
CA TYR A 108 -4.24 -10.97 9.74
C TYR A 108 -3.25 -12.15 9.61
N ALA A 109 -3.67 -13.30 9.07
CA ALA A 109 -2.77 -14.39 8.73
C ALA A 109 -2.60 -14.58 7.21
N LYS A 110 -3.67 -14.43 6.42
CA LYS A 110 -3.67 -14.78 4.98
C LYS A 110 -3.51 -13.58 4.07
N ILE A 111 -4.12 -12.44 4.40
CA ILE A 111 -4.03 -11.27 3.52
C ILE A 111 -2.61 -10.69 3.52
N PRO A 112 -1.92 -10.47 4.67
CA PRO A 112 -0.53 -10.02 4.68
C PRO A 112 0.41 -10.94 3.89
N GLU A 113 0.32 -12.25 4.10
CA GLU A 113 1.11 -13.25 3.38
C GLU A 113 0.90 -13.13 1.86
N ARG A 114 -0.36 -13.05 1.41
CA ARG A 114 -0.69 -12.92 -0.01
C ARG A 114 -0.23 -11.59 -0.61
N VAL A 115 -0.32 -10.51 0.15
CA VAL A 115 0.13 -9.17 -0.24
C VAL A 115 1.65 -9.15 -0.42
N LEU A 116 2.40 -9.69 0.55
CA LEU A 116 3.86 -9.75 0.51
C LEU A 116 4.37 -10.72 -0.57
N TYR A 117 3.78 -11.92 -0.67
CA TYR A 117 4.12 -12.88 -1.71
C TYR A 117 3.93 -12.29 -3.12
N GLY A 118 2.88 -11.48 -3.33
CA GLY A 118 2.61 -10.88 -4.63
C GLY A 118 3.66 -9.88 -5.13
N VAL A 119 4.43 -9.23 -4.24
CA VAL A 119 5.60 -8.42 -4.67
C VAL A 119 6.88 -9.24 -4.81
N LEU A 120 7.00 -10.34 -4.05
CA LEU A 120 8.22 -11.15 -3.94
C LEU A 120 8.34 -12.29 -4.97
N ARG A 121 7.24 -12.71 -5.59
CA ARG A 121 7.26 -13.81 -6.55
C ARG A 121 7.70 -13.38 -7.96
N HIS A 122 7.93 -14.35 -8.84
CA HIS A 122 8.30 -14.16 -10.24
C HIS A 122 9.70 -13.59 -10.49
N TYR A 123 10.63 -13.72 -9.54
CA TYR A 123 12.04 -13.68 -9.87
C TYR A 123 12.39 -15.04 -10.51
N GLY A 124 12.84 -15.01 -11.76
CA GLY A 124 13.16 -16.22 -12.51
C GLY A 124 14.33 -16.98 -11.90
N ASN A 125 14.60 -18.19 -12.42
CA ASN A 125 15.61 -19.12 -11.89
C ASN A 125 17.07 -18.61 -11.89
N PHE A 126 17.33 -17.43 -12.43
CA PHE A 126 18.67 -16.86 -12.55
C PHE A 126 18.94 -15.74 -11.53
N THR A 127 17.96 -15.43 -10.68
CA THR A 127 18.08 -14.34 -9.69
C THR A 127 17.53 -14.80 -8.35
N GLU A 128 18.40 -14.85 -7.36
CA GLU A 128 18.03 -15.06 -5.97
C GLU A 128 17.75 -13.69 -5.33
N VAL A 129 16.66 -13.56 -4.59
CA VAL A 129 16.26 -12.32 -3.93
C VAL A 129 16.26 -12.47 -2.42
N GLU A 130 17.00 -11.62 -1.74
CA GLU A 130 17.00 -11.51 -0.29
C GLU A 130 16.17 -10.29 0.14
N ALA A 131 15.13 -10.52 0.94
CA ALA A 131 14.17 -9.50 1.31
C ALA A 131 14.23 -9.12 2.79
N LYS A 132 14.17 -7.81 3.04
CA LYS A 132 13.92 -7.22 4.36
C LYS A 132 12.49 -6.68 4.40
N LEU A 133 11.68 -7.22 5.32
CA LEU A 133 10.30 -6.79 5.53
C LEU A 133 10.21 -5.76 6.65
N MET A 134 9.61 -4.62 6.34
CA MET A 134 9.36 -3.51 7.24
C MET A 134 7.85 -3.27 7.31
N ILE A 135 7.27 -3.62 8.44
CA ILE A 135 5.81 -3.62 8.67
C ILE A 135 5.50 -2.45 9.61
N GLU A 136 4.50 -1.64 9.28
CA GLU A 136 4.03 -0.56 10.18
C GLU A 136 3.72 -1.12 11.58
N GLU A 137 4.16 -0.44 12.64
CA GLU A 137 3.88 -0.87 14.00
C GLU A 137 2.44 -0.52 14.41
N CYS A 138 1.63 -1.54 14.71
CA CYS A 138 0.34 -1.33 15.37
C CYS A 138 -0.01 -2.47 16.32
N SER A 139 -0.87 -2.19 17.30
CA SER A 139 -1.28 -3.15 18.33
C SER A 139 -1.81 -4.45 17.76
N GLN A 140 -2.57 -4.39 16.65
CA GLN A 140 -3.09 -5.58 15.99
C GLN A 140 -1.99 -6.49 15.44
N TYR A 141 -0.93 -5.92 14.85
CA TYR A 141 0.17 -6.70 14.29
C TYR A 141 1.11 -7.24 15.37
N ILE A 142 1.29 -6.49 16.46
CA ILE A 142 2.00 -6.96 17.66
C ILE A 142 1.28 -8.17 18.24
N ASN A 143 -0.03 -8.07 18.46
CA ASN A 143 -0.84 -9.14 19.06
C ASN A 143 -0.89 -10.41 18.20
N GLU A 144 -0.77 -10.27 16.89
CA GLU A 144 -0.74 -11.40 15.95
C GLU A 144 0.67 -11.95 15.67
N ASP A 145 1.71 -11.35 16.27
CA ASP A 145 3.12 -11.66 15.97
C ASP A 145 3.39 -11.66 14.45
N LEU A 146 2.85 -10.63 13.78
CA LEU A 146 2.72 -10.62 12.32
C LEU A 146 4.09 -10.77 11.64
N ALA A 147 5.09 -10.01 12.08
CA ALA A 147 6.43 -9.99 11.48
C ALA A 147 7.09 -11.37 11.49
N LYS A 148 7.06 -12.07 12.62
CA LYS A 148 7.58 -13.43 12.73
C LYS A 148 6.79 -14.39 11.84
N ARG A 149 5.46 -14.33 11.92
CA ARG A 149 4.56 -15.21 11.18
C ARG A 149 4.75 -15.10 9.67
N VAL A 150 4.79 -13.89 9.11
CA VAL A 150 4.96 -13.72 7.66
C VAL A 150 6.35 -14.15 7.19
N LYS A 151 7.41 -13.90 7.98
CA LYS A 151 8.76 -14.38 7.64
C LYS A 151 8.78 -15.91 7.49
N GLU A 152 8.26 -16.63 8.49
CA GLU A 152 8.22 -18.09 8.48
C GLU A 152 7.35 -18.61 7.32
N GLN A 153 6.14 -18.08 7.17
CA GLN A 153 5.21 -18.53 6.14
C GLN A 153 5.73 -18.28 4.73
N LEU A 154 6.29 -17.10 4.45
CA LEU A 154 6.79 -16.75 3.13
C LEU A 154 8.02 -17.57 2.75
N ASN A 155 8.92 -17.87 3.69
CA ASN A 155 10.07 -18.74 3.43
C ASN A 155 9.63 -20.18 3.13
N VAL A 156 8.67 -20.72 3.89
CA VAL A 156 8.07 -22.03 3.60
C VAL A 156 7.35 -22.02 2.24
N HIS A 157 6.62 -20.95 1.95
CA HIS A 157 5.88 -20.82 0.68
C HIS A 157 6.84 -20.73 -0.51
N SER A 158 7.95 -19.98 -0.37
CA SER A 158 9.01 -19.89 -1.37
C SER A 158 9.58 -21.27 -1.71
N LEU A 159 9.97 -22.03 -0.67
CA LEU A 159 10.46 -23.41 -0.82
C LEU A 159 9.42 -24.32 -1.48
N TYR A 160 8.17 -24.26 -1.05
CA TYR A 160 7.09 -25.11 -1.57
C TYR A 160 6.77 -24.82 -3.04
N ARG A 161 6.88 -23.55 -3.47
CA ARG A 161 6.58 -23.11 -4.85
C ARG A 161 7.80 -23.13 -5.77
N ASN A 162 8.98 -23.47 -5.25
CA ASN A 162 10.24 -23.32 -5.96
C ASN A 162 10.45 -21.87 -6.47
N GLU A 163 10.17 -20.89 -5.60
CA GLU A 163 10.44 -19.48 -5.86
C GLU A 163 11.85 -19.11 -5.37
N HIS A 164 12.43 -18.07 -5.96
CA HIS A 164 13.82 -17.70 -5.73
C HIS A 164 13.95 -16.49 -4.81
N PHE A 165 13.16 -16.44 -3.74
CA PHE A 165 13.29 -15.40 -2.71
C PHE A 165 13.42 -15.98 -1.30
N TYR A 166 14.09 -15.24 -0.41
CA TYR A 166 14.23 -15.54 1.01
C TYR A 166 14.03 -14.28 1.84
N ILE A 167 13.19 -14.38 2.87
CA ILE A 167 13.02 -13.34 3.88
C ILE A 167 14.12 -13.47 4.92
N ASN A 168 15.13 -12.61 4.84
CA ASN A 168 16.20 -12.56 5.83
C ASN A 168 15.74 -11.90 7.13
N GLN A 169 15.06 -10.75 7.01
CA GLN A 169 14.63 -9.97 8.17
C GLN A 169 13.17 -9.55 8.03
N ALA A 170 12.44 -9.54 9.16
CA ALA A 170 11.13 -8.95 9.26
C ALA A 170 11.00 -8.24 10.61
N GLY A 171 10.45 -7.02 10.62
CA GLY A 171 10.29 -6.24 11.85
C GLY A 171 9.09 -5.30 11.80
N LEU A 172 8.62 -4.90 12.98
CA LEU A 172 7.66 -3.82 13.16
C LEU A 172 8.41 -2.50 13.33
N TYR A 173 7.94 -1.46 12.66
CA TYR A 173 8.61 -0.17 12.58
C TYR A 173 7.63 0.95 12.94
N PRO A 174 7.95 1.81 13.93
CA PRO A 174 7.09 2.94 14.29
C PRO A 174 6.94 3.96 13.16
N LYS A 175 5.87 4.76 13.24
CA LYS A 175 5.68 5.92 12.36
C LYS A 175 6.86 6.87 12.33
N ASN A 176 7.07 7.48 11.18
CA ASN A 176 8.17 8.40 10.86
C ASN A 176 9.57 7.78 11.00
N LYS A 177 9.68 6.44 10.99
CA LYS A 177 10.98 5.76 11.00
C LYS A 177 11.45 5.29 9.64
N GLU A 178 10.58 4.97 8.71
CA GLU A 178 11.00 4.57 7.36
C GLU A 178 10.07 5.19 6.31
N ILE A 179 10.65 5.93 5.38
CA ILE A 179 9.89 6.61 4.32
C ILE A 179 9.09 5.63 3.46
N GLY A 180 9.59 4.41 3.25
CA GLY A 180 8.85 3.40 2.50
C GLY A 180 7.54 2.94 3.17
N ILE A 181 7.48 2.95 4.51
CA ILE A 181 6.25 2.63 5.26
C ILE A 181 5.23 3.76 5.09
N GLU A 182 5.67 5.00 5.32
CA GLU A 182 4.81 6.18 5.14
C GLU A 182 4.31 6.30 3.70
N MET A 183 5.13 5.88 2.72
CA MET A 183 4.72 5.87 1.32
C MET A 183 3.74 4.75 1.00
N THR A 184 3.87 3.61 1.67
CA THR A 184 2.87 2.53 1.56
C THR A 184 1.51 3.01 2.11
N ASP A 185 1.46 3.63 3.29
CA ASP A 185 0.22 4.21 3.85
C ASP A 185 -0.39 5.26 2.90
N ALA A 186 0.43 6.19 2.41
CA ALA A 186 -0.02 7.25 1.52
C ALA A 186 -0.56 6.69 0.19
N LEU A 187 0.12 5.72 -0.42
CA LEU A 187 -0.34 5.04 -1.64
C LEU A 187 -1.67 4.33 -1.41
N LEU A 188 -1.84 3.61 -0.29
CA LEU A 188 -3.10 2.97 0.05
C LEU A 188 -4.21 3.99 0.24
N GLY A 189 -3.94 5.11 0.90
CA GLY A 189 -4.88 6.21 1.02
C GLY A 189 -5.28 6.82 -0.33
N ILE A 190 -4.33 6.99 -1.25
CA ILE A 190 -4.56 7.49 -2.62
C ILE A 190 -5.43 6.50 -3.40
N ILE A 191 -5.03 5.23 -3.44
CA ILE A 191 -5.78 4.15 -4.11
C ILE A 191 -7.20 4.10 -3.58
N ARG A 192 -7.35 4.12 -2.24
CA ARG A 192 -8.66 4.12 -1.60
C ARG A 192 -9.53 5.31 -2.01
N THR A 193 -8.93 6.50 -2.09
CA THR A 193 -9.65 7.71 -2.53
C THR A 193 -10.09 7.61 -3.99
N ILE A 194 -9.25 7.03 -4.86
CA ILE A 194 -9.55 6.80 -6.27
C ILE A 194 -10.68 5.78 -6.43
N ILE A 195 -10.61 4.62 -5.77
CA ILE A 195 -11.63 3.56 -5.91
C ILE A 195 -12.98 3.95 -5.28
N GLU A 196 -12.97 4.64 -4.14
CA GLU A 196 -14.23 5.07 -3.50
C GLU A 196 -14.88 6.21 -4.30
N ASN A 197 -14.09 7.02 -5.00
CA ASN A 197 -14.49 8.14 -5.86
C ASN A 197 -15.70 8.96 -5.35
N LYS A 198 -15.76 9.18 -4.04
CA LYS A 198 -16.88 9.86 -3.38
C LYS A 198 -17.00 11.29 -3.89
N ASP A 199 -18.22 11.82 -3.84
CA ASP A 199 -18.46 13.25 -4.10
C ASP A 199 -17.66 14.08 -3.10
N ALA A 200 -17.06 15.17 -3.58
CA ALA A 200 -16.20 16.01 -2.77
C ALA A 200 -17.00 16.88 -1.76
N LYS A 201 -17.66 16.26 -0.80
CA LYS A 201 -18.54 16.92 0.19
C LYS A 201 -17.76 17.63 1.30
N SER A 202 -16.57 17.12 1.67
CA SER A 202 -15.73 17.73 2.70
C SER A 202 -14.53 18.48 2.12
N LYS A 203 -14.07 19.52 2.83
CA LYS A 203 -12.86 20.29 2.47
C LYS A 203 -11.63 19.38 2.37
N THR A 204 -11.46 18.45 3.30
CA THR A 204 -10.37 17.47 3.30
C THR A 204 -10.40 16.58 2.07
N LEU A 205 -11.58 16.05 1.69
CA LEU A 205 -11.70 15.21 0.50
C LEU A 205 -11.40 16.01 -0.78
N ARG A 206 -11.89 17.25 -0.90
CA ARG A 206 -11.54 18.14 -2.02
C ARG A 206 -10.03 18.34 -2.14
N LEU A 207 -9.35 18.60 -1.01
CA LEU A 207 -7.89 18.76 -0.99
C LEU A 207 -7.18 17.47 -1.43
N LYS A 208 -7.62 16.29 -0.97
CA LYS A 208 -7.07 15.00 -1.41
C LYS A 208 -7.25 14.79 -2.91
N LYS A 209 -8.46 14.96 -3.44
CA LYS A 209 -8.74 14.78 -4.88
C LYS A 209 -7.87 15.71 -5.73
N LYS A 210 -7.80 16.99 -5.34
CA LYS A 210 -6.95 18.00 -6.00
C LYS A 210 -5.47 17.66 -5.93
N PHE A 211 -5.00 17.16 -4.79
CA PHE A 211 -3.61 16.72 -4.64
C PHE A 211 -3.29 15.52 -5.53
N ILE A 212 -4.14 14.49 -5.52
CA ILE A 212 -3.97 13.31 -6.39
C ILE A 212 -3.89 13.74 -7.85
N ALA A 213 -4.86 14.53 -8.32
CA ALA A 213 -4.91 14.99 -9.72
C ALA A 213 -3.63 15.75 -10.12
N ARG A 214 -3.11 16.63 -9.25
CA ARG A 214 -1.87 17.39 -9.50
C ARG A 214 -0.59 16.55 -9.48
N ASN A 215 -0.61 15.41 -8.80
CA ASN A 215 0.54 14.52 -8.65
C ASN A 215 0.49 13.30 -9.58
N LEU A 216 -0.51 13.22 -10.46
CA LEU A 216 -0.67 12.07 -11.35
C LEU A 216 0.52 11.82 -12.26
N VAL A 217 1.30 12.85 -12.64
CA VAL A 217 2.50 12.65 -13.44
C VAL A 217 3.51 11.69 -12.78
N TYR A 218 3.59 11.70 -11.45
CA TYR A 218 4.45 10.79 -10.67
C TYR A 218 3.71 9.53 -10.21
N LEU A 219 2.42 9.66 -9.88
CA LEU A 219 1.63 8.55 -9.34
C LEU A 219 1.16 7.57 -10.42
N LYS A 220 0.75 8.07 -11.59
CA LYS A 220 0.11 7.28 -12.65
C LYS A 220 0.97 6.08 -13.08
N PRO A 221 2.28 6.22 -13.36
CA PRO A 221 3.10 5.06 -13.73
C PRO A 221 3.14 3.95 -12.67
N VAL A 222 3.13 4.32 -11.39
CA VAL A 222 3.08 3.36 -10.27
C VAL A 222 1.69 2.73 -10.15
N LEU A 223 0.64 3.55 -10.26
CA LEU A 223 -0.75 3.12 -10.12
C LEU A 223 -1.25 2.29 -11.30
N GLU A 224 -0.71 2.44 -12.51
CA GLU A 224 -1.07 1.61 -13.66
C GLU A 224 -0.38 0.23 -13.63
N ASN A 225 0.78 0.15 -12.98
CA ASN A 225 1.54 -1.10 -12.81
C ASN A 225 1.27 -1.81 -11.47
N VAL A 226 0.30 -1.33 -10.68
CA VAL A 226 -0.07 -1.98 -9.43
C VAL A 226 -0.69 -3.34 -9.68
N ASN A 227 -0.27 -4.33 -8.90
CA ASN A 227 -0.98 -5.60 -8.79
C ASN A 227 -2.19 -5.40 -7.87
N TYR A 228 -3.35 -5.04 -8.44
CA TYR A 228 -4.57 -4.76 -7.69
C TYR A 228 -5.52 -5.94 -7.71
N TYR A 229 -6.00 -6.33 -6.53
CA TYR A 229 -6.93 -7.44 -6.36
C TYR A 229 -8.09 -7.04 -5.46
N GLU A 230 -9.27 -7.62 -5.72
CA GLU A 230 -10.44 -7.46 -4.86
C GLU A 230 -10.84 -8.82 -4.28
N LEU A 231 -10.73 -8.97 -2.97
CA LEU A 231 -11.18 -10.15 -2.25
C LEU A 231 -12.69 -10.02 -2.02
N ASN A 232 -13.46 -10.68 -2.88
CA ASN A 232 -14.93 -10.62 -2.94
C ASN A 232 -15.58 -12.00 -2.73
N GLY A 233 -14.83 -12.99 -2.24
CA GLY A 233 -15.31 -14.34 -1.93
C GLY A 233 -15.41 -15.30 -3.14
N HIS A 234 -14.88 -14.91 -4.30
CA HIS A 234 -14.75 -15.80 -5.45
C HIS A 234 -13.61 -16.81 -5.25
N SER A 235 -13.65 -17.91 -6.01
CA SER A 235 -12.67 -19.01 -5.94
C SER A 235 -11.27 -18.60 -6.38
N SER A 236 -11.16 -17.59 -7.26
CA SER A 236 -9.91 -17.02 -7.77
C SER A 236 -9.78 -15.56 -7.34
N LEU A 237 -8.56 -15.17 -6.94
CA LEU A 237 -8.21 -13.76 -6.77
C LEU A 237 -7.58 -13.28 -8.08
N GLU A 238 -8.33 -12.49 -8.84
CA GLU A 238 -7.95 -12.02 -10.17
C GLU A 238 -7.38 -10.61 -10.11
N ASN A 239 -6.28 -10.40 -10.85
CA ASN A 239 -5.68 -9.08 -10.99
C ASN A 239 -6.62 -8.19 -11.81
N LYS A 240 -6.91 -6.99 -11.31
CA LYS A 240 -7.76 -6.01 -11.95
C LYS A 240 -6.93 -4.85 -12.48
N ASN A 241 -7.15 -4.48 -13.74
CA ASN A 241 -6.59 -3.27 -14.31
C ASN A 241 -7.07 -2.04 -13.51
N PHE A 242 -6.12 -1.23 -13.03
CA PHE A 242 -6.40 -0.07 -12.21
C PHE A 242 -6.71 1.21 -13.02
N SER A 243 -6.31 1.27 -14.30
CA SER A 243 -6.53 2.44 -15.17
C SER A 243 -8.00 2.89 -15.28
N PRO A 244 -9.00 1.99 -15.36
CA PRO A 244 -10.41 2.39 -15.33
C PRO A 244 -10.80 3.20 -14.09
N TYR A 245 -10.28 2.86 -12.91
CA TYR A 245 -10.55 3.61 -11.68
C TYR A 245 -9.93 5.02 -11.72
N ILE A 246 -8.72 5.15 -12.26
CA ILE A 246 -8.05 6.45 -12.47
C ILE A 246 -8.89 7.33 -13.42
N ASN A 247 -9.36 6.76 -14.54
CA ASN A 247 -10.14 7.50 -15.53
C ASN A 247 -11.47 8.00 -14.97
N LEU A 248 -12.19 7.14 -14.23
CA LEU A 248 -13.44 7.52 -13.55
C LEU A 248 -13.21 8.59 -12.48
N PHE A 249 -12.08 8.50 -11.75
CA PHE A 249 -11.69 9.52 -10.78
C PHE A 249 -11.44 10.88 -11.45
N LEU A 250 -10.67 10.90 -12.55
CA LEU A 250 -10.35 12.11 -13.29
C LEU A 250 -11.58 12.77 -13.90
N SER A 251 -12.40 11.99 -14.61
CA SER A 251 -13.64 12.49 -15.22
C SER A 251 -14.55 13.14 -14.19
N LYS A 252 -14.69 12.51 -13.01
CA LYS A 252 -15.46 13.10 -11.91
C LYS A 252 -14.80 14.36 -11.35
N PHE A 253 -13.49 14.36 -11.14
CA PHE A 253 -12.76 15.52 -10.64
C PHE A 253 -12.89 16.74 -11.56
N ASP A 254 -12.82 16.55 -12.88
CA ASP A 254 -12.97 17.62 -13.86
C ASP A 254 -14.38 18.21 -13.83
N SER A 255 -15.41 17.34 -13.75
CA SER A 255 -16.80 17.78 -13.63
C SER A 255 -17.06 18.58 -12.33
N GLU A 256 -16.51 18.13 -11.20
CA GLU A 256 -16.64 18.84 -9.91
C GLU A 256 -15.92 20.19 -9.95
N SER A 257 -14.77 20.27 -10.63
CA SER A 257 -13.95 21.48 -10.74
C SER A 257 -14.58 22.53 -11.66
N ALA A 258 -15.24 22.12 -12.74
CA ALA A 258 -15.98 23.02 -13.62
C ALA A 258 -17.11 23.75 -12.87
N VAL A 259 -17.90 23.01 -12.09
CA VAL A 259 -18.99 23.56 -11.26
C VAL A 259 -18.47 24.52 -10.18
N GLU A 260 -17.28 24.29 -9.62
CA GLU A 260 -16.68 25.22 -8.65
C GLU A 260 -16.20 26.53 -9.30
N ASN A 261 -15.75 26.49 -10.56
CA ASN A 261 -15.30 27.67 -11.30
C ASN A 261 -16.48 28.55 -11.76
N GLU A 262 -17.63 27.96 -12.11
CA GLU A 262 -18.85 28.71 -12.48
C GLU A 262 -19.51 29.44 -11.29
N LYS A 263 -19.18 29.03 -10.06
CA LYS A 263 -19.72 29.62 -8.81
C LYS A 263 -18.86 30.76 -8.25
N ARG A 264 -17.74 31.10 -8.89
CA ARG A 264 -16.79 32.15 -8.47
C ARG A 264 -16.86 33.33 -9.42
#